data_AF-A0A1L3MIF5-F1
#
_entry.id   AF-A0A1L3MIF5-F1
#
_cell.length_a   1.000
_cell.length_b   1.000
_cell.length_c   1.000
_cell.angle_alpha   90.00
_cell.angle_beta   90.00
_cell.angle_gamma   90.00
#
_symmetry.space_group_name_H-M   'P 1'
#
loop_
_entity.id
_entity.type
_entity.pdbx_description
1 polymer ?
#
loop_
_entity_poly.entity_id
_entity_poly.type
_entity_poly.pdbx_seq_one_letter_code
_entity_poly.pdbx_strand_id
1 'polypeptide(L)'
;MNRRTRPIMTVAAAAIAALSLAACGGSDQAGDPASQTTVTERSQTTTSATTTQTASPTASATSTAAPAAPSSSGPSAAPADPSEPGTVPPDANASAPSGGGDELTTRDSEALFVSPSGRISCHMTAMGTTQVRCDLVGATFPVADDVAADCEWDTGTSMHVSSDGGAQVSCVSDVVATGRADSEQARLWWQESFGTAGNGQAVLPYGKSLNVGGARCTSTREHVRCTVDGQGFTISTGGYTLV
;
A
#
# COMPACT_ATOMS: atom_id res chain seq x y z
N MET A 1 -62.85 18.26 3.73
CA MET A 1 -64.12 17.50 3.67
C MET A 1 -64.26 16.86 2.28
N ASN A 2 -64.74 15.61 2.25
CA ASN A 2 -65.12 14.77 1.09
C ASN A 2 -63.97 14.12 0.31
N ARG A 3 -63.44 12.95 0.72
CA ARG A 3 -63.95 11.56 0.49
C ARG A 3 -64.27 11.26 -0.98
N ARG A 4 -63.50 10.34 -1.59
CA ARG A 4 -64.02 9.00 -1.95
C ARG A 4 -62.89 8.01 -2.25
N THR A 5 -62.78 7.06 -1.34
CA THR A 5 -62.13 5.76 -1.43
C THR A 5 -62.85 4.90 -2.48
N ARG A 6 -62.13 4.14 -3.33
CA ARG A 6 -62.03 2.66 -3.25
C ARG A 6 -61.34 2.00 -4.46
N PRO A 7 -60.79 0.78 -4.26
CA PRO A 7 -59.73 0.11 -5.03
C PRO A 7 -60.31 -0.78 -6.14
N ILE A 8 -59.47 -1.50 -6.92
CA ILE A 8 -59.71 -2.88 -7.42
C ILE A 8 -58.49 -3.43 -8.20
N MET A 9 -58.02 -4.58 -7.70
CA MET A 9 -57.55 -5.82 -8.36
C MET A 9 -56.40 -5.86 -9.38
N THR A 10 -55.27 -6.40 -8.90
CA THR A 10 -54.61 -7.65 -9.33
C THR A 10 -54.82 -8.19 -10.75
N VAL A 11 -53.72 -8.34 -11.49
CA VAL A 11 -53.44 -9.56 -12.27
C VAL A 11 -52.00 -10.00 -11.97
N ALA A 12 -51.88 -11.18 -11.38
CA ALA A 12 -50.64 -11.92 -11.25
C ALA A 12 -50.30 -12.54 -12.62
N ALA A 13 -49.05 -12.43 -13.05
CA ALA A 13 -48.48 -13.30 -14.08
C ALA A 13 -47.18 -13.89 -13.52
N ALA A 14 -47.28 -15.12 -13.05
CA ALA A 14 -46.16 -15.95 -12.66
C ALA A 14 -45.39 -16.35 -13.94
N ALA A 15 -44.15 -15.92 -14.07
CA ALA A 15 -43.22 -16.47 -15.06
C ALA A 15 -42.41 -17.58 -14.39
N ILE A 16 -42.91 -18.81 -14.51
CA ILE A 16 -42.15 -20.03 -14.23
C ILE A 16 -41.37 -20.35 -15.50
N ALA A 17 -40.08 -20.04 -15.55
CA ALA A 17 -39.18 -20.56 -16.57
C ALA A 17 -38.45 -21.77 -16.01
N ALA A 18 -38.80 -22.94 -16.56
CA ALA A 18 -38.29 -24.24 -16.19
C ALA A 18 -36.82 -24.44 -16.59
N LEU A 19 -36.12 -25.23 -15.78
CA LEU A 19 -34.77 -25.73 -15.97
C LEU A 19 -34.61 -26.48 -17.31
N SER A 20 -33.46 -26.29 -17.95
CA SER A 20 -32.95 -27.18 -19.00
C SER A 20 -31.53 -27.63 -18.62
N LEU A 21 -31.43 -28.77 -17.93
CA LEU A 21 -30.17 -29.50 -17.79
C LEU A 21 -29.84 -30.16 -19.14
N ALA A 22 -28.82 -29.66 -19.83
CA ALA A 22 -28.18 -30.41 -20.90
C ALA A 22 -27.08 -31.28 -20.29
N ALA A 23 -27.39 -32.57 -20.20
CA ALA A 23 -26.47 -33.65 -19.87
C ALA A 23 -25.75 -34.13 -21.15
N CYS A 24 -24.42 -34.18 -21.09
CA CYS A 24 -23.60 -35.20 -21.75
C CYS A 24 -22.80 -35.83 -20.60
N GLY A 25 -22.88 -37.11 -20.23
CA GLY A 25 -23.10 -38.30 -21.04
C GLY A 25 -21.73 -38.94 -21.36
N GLY A 26 -21.21 -39.78 -20.46
CA GLY A 26 -19.90 -40.43 -20.64
C GLY A 26 -19.45 -41.39 -19.52
N SER A 27 -20.18 -42.50 -19.39
CA SER A 27 -19.79 -43.88 -19.02
C SER A 27 -18.86 -44.19 -17.82
N ASP A 28 -19.42 -44.98 -16.90
CA ASP A 28 -18.74 -45.72 -15.82
C ASP A 28 -17.70 -46.73 -16.30
N GLN A 29 -16.62 -46.89 -15.53
CA GLN A 29 -15.97 -48.20 -15.36
C GLN A 29 -15.44 -48.36 -13.93
N ALA A 30 -15.88 -49.46 -13.32
CA ALA A 30 -15.63 -49.87 -11.94
C ALA A 30 -14.35 -50.70 -11.79
N GLY A 31 -13.75 -50.65 -10.59
CA GLY A 31 -13.11 -51.80 -9.93
C GLY A 31 -11.58 -51.93 -10.00
N ASP A 32 -10.92 -51.49 -8.91
CA ASP A 32 -9.82 -52.08 -8.09
C ASP A 32 -8.76 -53.06 -8.67
N PRO A 33 -7.57 -53.27 -8.03
CA PRO A 33 -7.01 -52.67 -6.80
C PRO A 33 -5.53 -52.20 -6.87
N ALA A 34 -5.09 -51.53 -5.80
CA ALA A 34 -3.75 -51.54 -5.22
C ALA A 34 -2.51 -51.35 -6.13
N SER A 35 -1.93 -50.15 -6.07
CA SER A 35 -0.47 -49.98 -6.14
C SER A 35 -0.05 -49.00 -5.06
N GLN A 36 0.41 -49.58 -3.95
CA GLN A 36 1.03 -48.89 -2.83
C GLN A 36 2.30 -48.21 -3.34
N THR A 37 2.28 -46.89 -3.45
CA THR A 37 3.51 -46.11 -3.54
C THR A 37 3.96 -45.85 -2.11
N THR A 38 4.92 -46.65 -1.66
CA THR A 38 5.57 -46.53 -0.36
C THR A 38 6.17 -45.13 -0.20
N VAL A 39 5.53 -44.30 0.62
CA VAL A 39 6.15 -43.06 1.11
C VAL A 39 7.20 -43.48 2.15
N THR A 40 8.47 -43.50 1.74
CA THR A 40 9.58 -43.59 2.69
C THR A 40 9.67 -42.27 3.45
N GLU A 41 9.09 -42.28 4.65
CA GLU A 41 9.26 -41.25 5.67
C GLU A 41 10.73 -41.22 6.10
N ARG A 42 11.51 -40.29 5.53
CA ARG A 42 12.89 -40.03 5.97
C ARG A 42 12.82 -39.05 7.15
N SER A 43 12.80 -39.60 8.37
CA SER A 43 13.04 -38.86 9.60
C SER A 43 14.33 -38.07 9.50
N GLN A 44 14.23 -36.74 9.39
CA GLN A 44 15.37 -35.84 9.51
C GLN A 44 15.54 -35.49 10.98
N THR A 45 16.44 -36.19 11.65
CA THR A 45 16.96 -35.83 12.96
C THR A 45 17.71 -34.51 12.82
N THR A 46 17.12 -33.42 13.32
CA THR A 46 17.82 -32.13 13.41
C THR A 46 18.73 -32.18 14.64
N THR A 47 20.02 -32.46 14.44
CA THR A 47 21.04 -32.33 15.48
C THR A 47 21.35 -30.84 15.67
N SER A 48 20.91 -30.28 16.80
CA SER A 48 21.34 -28.97 17.28
C SER A 48 22.85 -28.96 17.54
N ALA A 49 23.61 -28.23 16.71
CA ALA A 49 24.99 -27.90 17.00
C ALA A 49 25.04 -26.55 17.73
N THR A 50 25.11 -26.61 19.06
CA THR A 50 25.42 -25.50 19.95
C THR A 50 26.90 -25.18 19.84
N THR A 51 27.26 -24.04 19.23
CA THR A 51 28.63 -23.52 19.30
C THR A 51 28.68 -22.41 20.34
N THR A 52 29.05 -22.79 21.56
CA THR A 52 29.44 -21.87 22.64
C THR A 52 30.82 -21.29 22.31
N GLN A 53 30.90 -20.01 21.94
CA GLN A 53 32.18 -19.29 21.92
C GLN A 53 32.38 -18.56 23.25
N THR A 54 33.20 -19.18 24.07
CA THR A 54 33.77 -18.69 25.33
C THR A 54 34.77 -17.57 25.06
N ALA A 55 34.60 -16.43 25.74
CA ALA A 55 35.60 -15.39 25.87
C ALA A 55 36.69 -15.77 26.88
N SER A 56 37.94 -15.42 26.62
CA SER A 56 38.83 -14.76 27.61
C SER A 56 40.20 -14.35 27.03
N PRO A 57 40.87 -13.35 27.65
CA PRO A 57 41.94 -12.54 27.06
C PRO A 57 43.34 -12.91 27.56
N THR A 58 44.38 -12.50 26.83
CA THR A 58 45.77 -12.40 27.35
C THR A 58 46.46 -11.16 26.80
N ALA A 59 47.24 -10.55 27.68
CA ALA A 59 47.68 -9.17 27.70
C ALA A 59 48.98 -8.86 26.92
N SER A 60 49.25 -7.55 26.87
CA SER A 60 50.57 -6.88 27.01
C SER A 60 51.43 -6.67 25.76
N ALA A 61 51.64 -5.40 25.40
CA ALA A 61 52.89 -4.71 25.72
C ALA A 61 52.82 -3.18 25.45
N THR A 62 53.37 -2.44 26.40
CA THR A 62 53.58 -0.99 26.45
C THR A 62 54.97 -0.64 25.91
N SER A 63 55.13 0.43 25.13
CA SER A 63 56.18 1.48 25.33
C SER A 63 56.21 2.57 24.25
N THR A 64 55.79 3.76 24.65
CA THR A 64 56.45 5.09 24.58
C THR A 64 57.54 5.35 23.52
N ALA A 65 57.34 6.39 22.68
CA ALA A 65 58.09 7.67 22.75
C ALA A 65 57.77 8.60 21.56
N ALA A 66 57.42 9.86 21.87
CA ALA A 66 57.54 11.03 20.97
C ALA A 66 59.00 11.56 21.02
N PRO A 67 59.50 12.38 20.07
CA PRO A 67 59.14 13.81 20.06
C PRO A 67 59.22 14.58 18.70
N ALA A 68 58.63 15.79 18.74
CA ALA A 68 59.01 17.06 18.08
C ALA A 68 58.80 17.28 16.55
N ALA A 69 58.06 18.34 16.26
CA ALA A 69 57.97 19.07 14.98
C ALA A 69 59.20 20.01 14.77
N PRO A 70 59.44 20.56 13.56
CA PRO A 70 58.76 21.80 13.17
C PRO A 70 58.41 22.00 11.67
N SER A 71 57.53 22.98 11.49
CA SER A 71 56.98 23.79 10.38
C SER A 71 57.63 23.86 8.97
N SER A 72 56.75 23.97 7.94
CA SER A 72 56.62 25.09 6.95
C SER A 72 56.61 24.71 5.45
N SER A 73 55.58 25.22 4.74
CA SER A 73 55.58 25.76 3.35
C SER A 73 55.36 24.86 2.12
N GLY A 74 54.26 25.13 1.39
CA GLY A 74 54.17 25.02 -0.08
C GLY A 74 52.88 24.40 -0.65
N PRO A 75 52.13 25.05 -1.55
CA PRO A 75 50.95 24.48 -2.21
C PRO A 75 51.32 23.79 -3.52
N SER A 76 50.79 22.61 -3.80
CA SER A 76 50.81 22.06 -5.17
C SER A 76 49.67 21.06 -5.36
N ALA A 77 48.82 21.37 -6.33
CA ALA A 77 47.63 20.62 -6.72
C ALA A 77 47.96 19.20 -7.21
N ALA A 78 47.06 18.25 -6.89
CA ALA A 78 46.91 16.94 -7.50
C ALA A 78 45.45 16.44 -7.22
N PRO A 79 44.92 15.42 -7.93
CA PRO A 79 43.70 15.50 -8.74
C PRO A 79 42.41 15.02 -8.04
N ALA A 80 41.27 15.29 -8.69
CA ALA A 80 39.93 14.94 -8.25
C ALA A 80 39.72 13.43 -7.99
N ASP A 81 39.11 13.13 -6.86
CA ASP A 81 38.63 11.81 -6.45
C ASP A 81 37.10 11.72 -6.72
N PRO A 82 36.61 10.70 -7.47
CA PRO A 82 35.19 10.51 -7.69
C PRO A 82 34.58 9.70 -6.54
N SER A 83 34.22 10.34 -5.44
CA SER A 83 33.37 9.76 -4.39
C SER A 83 32.75 10.83 -3.50
N GLU A 84 31.78 11.59 -4.03
CA GLU A 84 30.77 12.25 -3.18
C GLU A 84 29.38 12.06 -3.80
N PRO A 85 28.41 11.49 -3.06
CA PRO A 85 27.00 11.55 -3.43
C PRO A 85 26.55 13.01 -3.44
N GLY A 86 26.10 13.47 -4.60
CA GLY A 86 25.63 14.83 -4.82
C GLY A 86 24.57 15.23 -3.78
N THR A 87 24.88 16.28 -3.04
CA THR A 87 23.98 16.99 -2.15
C THR A 87 22.77 17.50 -2.95
N VAL A 88 21.56 17.05 -2.57
CA VAL A 88 20.32 17.67 -3.04
C VAL A 88 20.30 19.11 -2.51
N PRO A 89 20.23 20.16 -3.35
CA PRO A 89 20.24 21.53 -2.87
C PRO A 89 18.98 21.82 -2.03
N PRO A 90 19.09 22.49 -0.87
CA PRO A 90 17.95 23.01 -0.15
C PRO A 90 17.47 24.32 -0.81
N ASP A 91 16.20 24.62 -0.56
CA ASP A 91 15.50 25.88 -0.85
C ASP A 91 14.96 26.11 -2.27
N ALA A 92 13.74 25.62 -2.46
CA ALA A 92 12.67 26.48 -2.96
C ALA A 92 11.50 26.45 -1.96
N ASN A 93 11.74 27.04 -0.79
CA ASN A 93 10.66 27.61 0.02
C ASN A 93 10.21 28.91 -0.67
N ALA A 94 9.51 28.76 -1.80
CA ALA A 94 8.72 29.81 -2.41
C ALA A 94 7.27 29.46 -2.13
N SER A 95 6.61 30.28 -1.30
CA SER A 95 5.19 30.31 -0.98
C SER A 95 4.32 29.32 -1.77
N ALA A 96 4.03 28.17 -1.18
CA ALA A 96 3.03 27.26 -1.71
C ALA A 96 1.67 28.01 -1.72
N PRO A 97 0.99 28.16 -2.87
CA PRO A 97 -0.38 28.64 -2.84
C PRO A 97 -1.21 27.57 -2.11
N SER A 98 -1.76 27.92 -0.96
CA SER A 98 -2.88 27.20 -0.37
C SER A 98 -4.07 27.37 -1.31
N GLY A 99 -4.25 26.42 -2.23
CA GLY A 99 -5.40 26.37 -3.13
C GLY A 99 -5.02 25.94 -4.54
N GLY A 100 -5.45 24.73 -4.92
CA GLY A 100 -5.45 24.27 -6.31
C GLY A 100 -4.20 23.52 -6.75
N GLY A 101 -3.87 22.43 -6.06
CA GLY A 101 -3.03 21.40 -6.65
C GLY A 101 -3.74 20.76 -7.83
N ASP A 102 -3.15 20.79 -9.04
CA ASP A 102 -3.77 20.28 -10.27
C ASP A 102 -4.45 18.93 -10.01
N GLU A 103 -5.76 18.89 -10.26
CA GLU A 103 -6.56 17.69 -10.10
C GLU A 103 -6.47 16.84 -11.35
N LEU A 104 -5.99 15.61 -11.16
CA LEU A 104 -5.95 14.56 -12.15
C LEU A 104 -7.25 13.76 -12.02
N THR A 105 -7.87 13.43 -13.15
CA THR A 105 -9.06 12.57 -13.19
C THR A 105 -8.78 11.43 -14.13
N THR A 106 -8.91 10.19 -13.66
CA THR A 106 -8.91 9.03 -14.54
C THR A 106 -10.29 8.87 -15.19
N ARG A 107 -10.33 8.31 -16.41
CA ARG A 107 -11.60 7.95 -17.06
C ARG A 107 -12.09 6.56 -16.66
N ASP A 108 -11.25 5.78 -15.99
CA ASP A 108 -11.59 4.46 -15.48
C ASP A 108 -12.26 4.53 -14.11
N SER A 109 -12.85 3.41 -13.71
CA SER A 109 -13.42 3.25 -12.37
C SER A 109 -12.40 2.78 -11.33
N GLU A 110 -11.11 2.82 -11.67
CA GLU A 110 -10.03 2.37 -10.81
C GLU A 110 -8.76 3.22 -11.02
N ALA A 111 -8.04 3.49 -9.95
CA ALA A 111 -6.67 3.95 -10.02
C ALA A 111 -5.88 3.49 -8.79
N LEU A 112 -4.60 3.20 -9.00
CA LEU A 112 -3.66 2.87 -7.94
C LEU A 112 -2.47 3.81 -8.02
N PHE A 113 -2.03 4.33 -6.87
CA PHE A 113 -0.86 5.21 -6.81
C PHE A 113 -0.06 4.97 -5.54
N VAL A 114 1.18 5.41 -5.58
CA VAL A 114 2.03 5.54 -4.39
C VAL A 114 2.40 7.00 -4.16
N SER A 115 2.52 7.38 -2.89
CA SER A 115 3.12 8.66 -2.52
C SER A 115 4.58 8.74 -2.99
N PRO A 116 5.13 9.94 -3.27
CA PRO A 116 6.51 10.08 -3.73
C PRO A 116 7.56 9.53 -2.76
N SER A 117 7.28 9.49 -1.45
CA SER A 117 8.16 8.84 -0.47
C SER A 117 8.12 7.31 -0.52
N GLY A 118 7.16 6.73 -1.25
CA GLY A 118 6.91 5.29 -1.31
C GLY A 118 6.34 4.72 -0.01
N ARG A 119 5.95 5.56 0.95
CA ARG A 119 5.51 5.13 2.29
C ARG A 119 4.02 4.88 2.40
N ILE A 120 3.25 5.35 1.43
CA ILE A 120 1.79 5.21 1.38
C ILE A 120 1.41 4.74 -0.02
N SER A 121 0.66 3.65 -0.08
CA SER A 121 0.10 3.04 -1.29
C SER A 121 -1.41 3.11 -1.23
N CYS A 122 -2.08 3.54 -2.31
CA CYS A 122 -3.52 3.70 -2.32
C CYS A 122 -4.14 3.05 -3.55
N HIS A 123 -5.32 2.45 -3.33
CA HIS A 123 -6.20 1.93 -4.36
C HIS A 123 -7.56 2.62 -4.23
N MET A 124 -7.99 3.23 -5.33
CA MET A 124 -9.26 3.93 -5.46
C MET A 124 -10.12 3.16 -6.45
N THR A 125 -11.36 2.86 -6.10
CA THR A 125 -12.32 2.23 -7.00
C THR A 125 -13.69 2.91 -6.92
N ALA A 126 -14.37 2.92 -8.05
CA ALA A 126 -15.73 3.43 -8.24
C ALA A 126 -16.59 2.41 -9.01
N MET A 127 -16.32 1.12 -8.82
CA MET A 127 -17.11 0.02 -9.38
C MET A 127 -18.23 -0.38 -8.41
N GLY A 128 -19.38 0.27 -8.53
CA GLY A 128 -20.50 0.08 -7.60
C GLY A 128 -20.42 1.07 -6.45
N THR A 129 -19.74 0.70 -5.37
CA THR A 129 -19.45 1.61 -4.25
C THR A 129 -18.14 2.35 -4.51
N THR A 130 -18.17 3.68 -4.43
CA THR A 130 -16.93 4.47 -4.45
C THR A 130 -16.20 4.29 -3.13
N GLN A 131 -14.95 3.84 -3.18
CA GLN A 131 -14.13 3.61 -2.01
C GLN A 131 -12.63 3.83 -2.28
N VAL A 132 -11.89 4.07 -1.20
CA VAL A 132 -10.44 4.17 -1.20
C VAL A 132 -9.89 3.36 -0.04
N ARG A 133 -8.85 2.59 -0.30
CA ARG A 133 -7.98 2.03 0.73
C ARG A 133 -6.56 2.53 0.56
N CYS A 134 -5.93 2.95 1.65
CA CYS A 134 -4.51 3.30 1.66
C CYS A 134 -3.78 2.54 2.77
N ASP A 135 -2.60 2.01 2.43
CA ASP A 135 -1.73 1.27 3.33
C ASP A 135 -0.40 1.99 3.56
N LEU A 136 0.09 1.93 4.80
CA LEU A 136 1.45 2.29 5.16
C LEU A 136 2.43 1.17 4.83
N VAL A 137 3.52 1.55 4.18
CA VAL A 137 4.63 0.66 3.89
C VAL A 137 5.71 0.84 4.95
N GLY A 138 5.97 -0.22 5.74
CA GLY A 138 7.06 -0.25 6.73
C GLY A 138 6.86 0.66 7.94
N ALA A 139 5.61 1.00 8.29
CA ALA A 139 5.23 1.70 9.51
C ALA A 139 3.83 1.27 9.96
N THR A 140 3.55 1.46 11.24
CA THR A 140 2.22 1.33 11.83
C THR A 140 1.88 2.62 12.59
N PHE A 141 0.60 2.90 12.73
CA PHE A 141 0.07 3.95 13.60
C PHE A 141 -0.67 3.34 14.80
N PRO A 142 -0.77 4.07 15.92
CA PRO A 142 -1.55 3.61 17.07
C PRO A 142 -3.04 3.51 16.72
N VAL A 143 -3.69 2.45 17.20
CA VAL A 143 -5.12 2.20 17.05
C VAL A 143 -5.71 2.02 18.45
N ALA A 144 -6.98 2.40 18.64
CA ALA A 144 -7.67 2.22 19.91
C ALA A 144 -7.82 0.71 20.23
N ASP A 145 -7.71 0.36 21.51
CA ASP A 145 -7.66 -1.05 21.95
C ASP A 145 -8.92 -1.84 21.59
N ASP A 146 -10.08 -1.19 21.56
CA ASP A 146 -11.35 -1.79 21.15
C ASP A 146 -11.36 -2.14 19.66
N VAL A 147 -10.92 -1.21 18.81
CA VAL A 147 -10.77 -1.44 17.36
C VAL A 147 -9.75 -2.56 17.08
N ALA A 148 -8.67 -2.62 17.87
CA ALA A 148 -7.67 -3.68 17.74
C ALA A 148 -8.20 -5.04 18.23
N ALA A 149 -8.95 -5.08 19.33
CA ALA A 149 -9.50 -6.32 19.90
C ALA A 149 -10.60 -6.94 19.01
N ASP A 150 -11.35 -6.11 18.29
CA ASP A 150 -12.39 -6.56 17.35
C ASP A 150 -11.82 -7.02 15.99
N CYS A 151 -10.50 -6.91 15.78
CA CYS A 151 -9.83 -7.31 14.55
C CYS A 151 -9.05 -8.61 14.73
N GLU A 152 -9.41 -9.64 13.96
CA GLU A 152 -8.66 -10.92 13.92
C GLU A 152 -7.39 -10.87 13.06
N TRP A 153 -7.24 -9.81 12.25
CA TRP A 153 -6.14 -9.59 11.31
C TRP A 153 -5.26 -8.39 11.74
N ASP A 154 -4.54 -7.80 10.79
CA ASP A 154 -3.70 -6.64 11.06
C ASP A 154 -4.51 -5.35 11.07
N THR A 155 -4.25 -4.52 12.07
CA THR A 155 -4.71 -3.13 12.15
C THR A 155 -3.52 -2.19 12.27
N GLY A 156 -3.75 -0.89 12.13
CA GLY A 156 -2.68 0.11 12.32
C GLY A 156 -1.82 0.37 11.09
N THR A 157 -2.09 -0.30 9.96
CA THR A 157 -1.39 -0.07 8.69
C THR A 157 -2.30 0.50 7.62
N SER A 158 -3.62 0.34 7.76
CA SER A 158 -4.55 0.55 6.66
C SER A 158 -5.74 1.42 7.06
N MET A 159 -6.10 2.36 6.18
CA MET A 159 -7.27 3.22 6.29
C MET A 159 -8.17 3.00 5.08
N HIS A 160 -9.47 3.00 5.33
CA HIS A 160 -10.48 2.86 4.30
C HIS A 160 -11.49 3.99 4.40
N VAL A 161 -12.01 4.43 3.26
CA VAL A 161 -13.23 5.25 3.19
C VAL A 161 -14.12 4.74 2.07
N SER A 162 -15.41 4.59 2.32
CA SER A 162 -16.40 4.32 1.27
C SER A 162 -17.62 5.23 1.38
N SER A 163 -18.31 5.38 0.25
CA SER A 163 -19.56 6.14 0.14
C SER A 163 -20.71 5.56 0.98
N ASP A 164 -20.64 4.29 1.37
CA ASP A 164 -21.68 3.59 2.16
C ASP A 164 -21.28 3.31 3.63
N GLY A 165 -20.00 3.45 3.98
CA GLY A 165 -19.46 3.11 5.30
C GLY A 165 -18.66 4.22 5.97
N GLY A 166 -18.40 5.31 5.26
CA GLY A 166 -17.53 6.38 5.74
C GLY A 166 -16.08 5.93 5.94
N ALA A 167 -15.33 6.72 6.71
CA ALA A 167 -13.90 6.49 6.92
C ALA A 167 -13.59 5.76 8.22
N GLN A 168 -12.68 4.79 8.16
CA GLN A 168 -12.36 3.90 9.28
C GLN A 168 -10.94 3.33 9.17
N VAL A 169 -10.41 2.90 10.32
CA VAL A 169 -9.24 2.00 10.36
C VAL A 169 -9.66 0.65 9.81
N SER A 170 -8.84 0.04 8.97
CA SER A 170 -9.14 -1.25 8.37
C SER A 170 -8.54 -2.41 9.16
N CYS A 171 -9.31 -3.48 9.30
CA CYS A 171 -8.83 -4.80 9.71
C CYS A 171 -8.54 -5.62 8.46
N VAL A 172 -7.27 -5.89 8.17
CA VAL A 172 -6.84 -6.41 6.85
C VAL A 172 -5.88 -7.59 6.97
N SER A 173 -6.03 -8.56 6.07
CA SER A 173 -5.13 -9.71 5.93
C SER A 173 -4.21 -9.63 4.71
N ASP A 174 -4.28 -8.52 4.00
CA ASP A 174 -3.58 -8.28 2.74
C ASP A 174 -2.95 -6.88 2.70
N VAL A 175 -2.26 -6.58 1.60
CA VAL A 175 -1.76 -5.24 1.29
C VAL A 175 -2.38 -4.73 0.01
N VAL A 176 -2.60 -3.42 -0.05
CA VAL A 176 -3.07 -2.74 -1.26
C VAL A 176 -2.10 -3.01 -2.41
N ALA A 177 -2.65 -3.46 -3.54
CA ALA A 177 -1.92 -3.53 -4.79
C ALA A 177 -1.41 -2.13 -5.18
N THR A 178 -0.18 -2.05 -5.66
CA THR A 178 0.39 -0.81 -6.18
C THR A 178 0.44 -0.88 -7.70
N GLY A 179 -0.20 0.09 -8.37
CA GLY A 179 -0.16 0.18 -9.83
C GLY A 179 1.26 0.46 -10.33
N ARG A 180 1.68 -0.29 -11.35
CA ARG A 180 2.93 -0.02 -12.07
C ARG A 180 2.71 1.08 -13.09
N ALA A 181 3.68 1.96 -13.27
CA ALA A 181 3.57 3.11 -14.18
C ALA A 181 3.42 2.71 -15.66
N ASP A 182 3.84 1.50 -16.02
CA ASP A 182 3.68 0.92 -17.36
C ASP A 182 2.34 0.20 -17.57
N SER A 183 1.49 0.08 -16.53
CA SER A 183 0.19 -0.58 -16.64
C SER A 183 -0.82 0.29 -17.40
N GLU A 184 -1.78 -0.34 -18.07
CA GLU A 184 -2.84 0.37 -18.80
C GLU A 184 -3.64 1.28 -17.87
N GLN A 185 -3.94 0.84 -16.64
CA GLN A 185 -4.66 1.65 -15.66
C GLN A 185 -3.89 2.92 -15.27
N ALA A 186 -2.57 2.82 -15.08
CA ALA A 186 -1.75 3.97 -14.73
C ALA A 186 -1.68 4.98 -15.88
N ARG A 187 -1.58 4.51 -17.13
CA ARG A 187 -1.45 5.37 -18.33
C ARG A 187 -2.62 6.31 -18.57
N LEU A 188 -3.74 6.14 -17.87
CA LEU A 188 -4.93 6.99 -17.99
C LEU A 188 -4.86 8.28 -17.17
N TRP A 189 -3.97 8.35 -16.19
CA TRP A 189 -3.82 9.51 -15.31
C TRP A 189 -2.36 9.88 -15.05
N TRP A 190 -1.45 8.91 -15.09
CA TRP A 190 -0.02 9.09 -14.84
C TRP A 190 0.71 9.50 -16.12
N GLN A 191 1.75 10.31 -15.96
CA GLN A 191 2.67 10.74 -17.02
C GLN A 191 4.11 10.62 -16.55
N GLU A 192 5.04 10.44 -17.49
CA GLU A 192 6.46 10.17 -17.20
C GLU A 192 7.10 11.22 -16.30
N SER A 193 6.73 12.49 -16.45
CA SER A 193 7.25 13.59 -15.62
C SER A 193 6.83 13.51 -14.15
N PHE A 194 5.89 12.65 -13.76
CA PHE A 194 5.53 12.42 -12.36
C PHE A 194 6.50 11.48 -11.66
N GLY A 195 7.33 10.76 -12.41
CA GLY A 195 8.28 9.80 -11.89
C GLY A 195 7.62 8.53 -11.35
N THR A 196 8.45 7.63 -10.85
CA THR A 196 8.03 6.36 -10.26
C THR A 196 8.69 6.17 -8.90
N ALA A 197 8.10 5.33 -8.05
CA ALA A 197 8.72 4.88 -6.81
C ALA A 197 9.17 3.43 -6.92
N GLY A 198 10.21 3.07 -6.15
CA GLY A 198 10.72 1.71 -5.99
C GLY A 198 10.69 0.89 -7.29
N ASN A 199 9.92 -0.20 -7.26
CA ASN A 199 9.70 -1.11 -8.38
C ASN A 199 8.80 -0.50 -9.47
N GLY A 200 9.10 0.69 -10.00
CA GLY A 200 8.36 1.32 -11.10
C GLY A 200 6.88 1.58 -10.83
N GLN A 201 6.51 1.85 -9.58
CA GLN A 201 5.12 2.15 -9.19
C GLN A 201 4.72 3.57 -9.62
N ALA A 202 3.47 3.75 -10.04
CA ALA A 202 2.94 5.04 -10.49
C ALA A 202 2.81 6.02 -9.31
N VAL A 203 3.57 7.12 -9.36
CA VAL A 203 3.58 8.14 -8.30
C VAL A 203 2.48 9.18 -8.53
N LEU A 204 1.74 9.52 -7.48
CA LEU A 204 0.97 10.76 -7.43
C LEU A 204 1.85 11.85 -6.80
N PRO A 205 2.30 12.88 -7.55
CA PRO A 205 3.21 13.88 -7.02
C PRO A 205 2.65 14.65 -5.83
N TYR A 206 3.55 15.14 -4.98
CA TYR A 206 3.17 16.06 -3.90
C TYR A 206 2.47 17.29 -4.45
N GLY A 207 1.42 17.72 -3.75
CA GLY A 207 0.58 18.83 -4.16
C GLY A 207 -0.40 18.47 -5.27
N LYS A 208 -0.50 17.22 -5.73
CA LYS A 208 -1.53 16.81 -6.72
C LYS A 208 -2.66 16.04 -6.06
N SER A 209 -3.83 16.14 -6.68
CA SER A 209 -5.02 15.36 -6.33
C SER A 209 -5.34 14.38 -7.46
N LEU A 210 -5.78 13.17 -7.11
CA LEU A 210 -6.35 12.20 -8.04
C LEU A 210 -7.83 12.00 -7.70
N ASN A 211 -8.68 12.02 -8.73
CA ASN A 211 -10.12 11.81 -8.64
C ASN A 211 -10.53 10.53 -9.39
N VAL A 212 -11.29 9.66 -8.72
CA VAL A 212 -11.88 8.45 -9.28
C VAL A 212 -13.34 8.36 -8.81
N GLY A 213 -14.30 8.57 -9.71
CA GLY A 213 -15.73 8.38 -9.44
C GLY A 213 -16.25 9.05 -8.16
N GLY A 214 -15.77 10.25 -7.84
CA GLY A 214 -16.17 11.01 -6.65
C GLY A 214 -15.26 10.83 -5.43
N ALA A 215 -14.39 9.81 -5.42
CA ALA A 215 -13.28 9.74 -4.47
C ALA A 215 -12.18 10.72 -4.89
N ARG A 216 -11.64 11.46 -3.92
CA ARG A 216 -10.48 12.34 -4.10
C ARG A 216 -9.38 11.95 -3.14
N CYS A 217 -8.17 11.73 -3.64
CA CYS A 217 -6.97 11.60 -2.83
C CYS A 217 -5.95 12.68 -3.17
N THR A 218 -5.41 13.36 -2.16
CA THR A 218 -4.37 14.39 -2.30
C THR A 218 -3.09 13.89 -1.65
N SER A 219 -1.98 13.92 -2.38
CA SER A 219 -0.65 13.61 -1.83
C SER A 219 0.04 14.90 -1.37
N THR A 220 0.54 14.92 -0.15
CA THR A 220 1.37 16.00 0.41
C THR A 220 2.66 15.41 0.97
N ARG A 221 3.64 16.25 1.33
CA ARG A 221 4.90 15.75 1.91
C ARG A 221 4.67 15.09 3.26
N GLU A 222 3.65 15.53 3.97
CA GLU A 222 3.35 15.16 5.33
C GLU A 222 2.38 13.97 5.41
N HIS A 223 1.45 13.88 4.47
CA HIS A 223 0.35 12.91 4.50
C HIS A 223 -0.30 12.68 3.13
N VAL A 224 -1.11 11.61 3.05
CA VAL A 224 -2.13 11.47 2.01
C VAL A 224 -3.49 11.70 2.65
N ARG A 225 -4.34 12.52 2.02
CA ARG A 225 -5.72 12.76 2.43
C ARG A 225 -6.67 12.21 1.38
N CYS A 226 -7.59 11.33 1.76
CA CYS A 226 -8.60 10.78 0.87
C CYS A 226 -10.01 11.06 1.40
N THR A 227 -10.93 11.41 0.49
CA THR A 227 -12.32 11.74 0.82
C THR A 227 -13.29 11.13 -0.18
N VAL A 228 -14.42 10.66 0.30
CA VAL A 228 -15.59 10.22 -0.47
C VAL A 228 -16.82 10.83 0.18
N ASP A 229 -17.65 11.54 -0.61
CA ASP A 229 -18.90 12.16 -0.14
C ASP A 229 -18.78 13.03 1.13
N GLY A 230 -17.64 13.71 1.28
CA GLY A 230 -17.36 14.60 2.40
C GLY A 230 -16.78 13.92 3.65
N GLN A 231 -16.83 12.58 3.72
CA GLN A 231 -16.15 11.80 4.75
C GLN A 231 -14.75 11.41 4.26
N GLY A 232 -13.81 11.17 5.17
CA GLY A 232 -12.49 10.76 4.74
C GLY A 232 -11.49 10.47 5.85
N PHE A 233 -10.26 10.29 5.42
CA PHE A 233 -9.14 10.16 6.34
C PHE A 233 -7.92 10.94 5.83
N THR A 234 -7.04 11.25 6.76
CA THR A 234 -5.66 11.61 6.48
C THR A 234 -4.76 10.54 7.09
N ILE A 235 -3.77 10.05 6.34
CA ILE A 235 -2.83 9.00 6.77
C ILE A 235 -1.38 9.46 6.54
N SER A 236 -0.52 9.16 7.51
CA SER A 236 0.92 9.42 7.49
C SER A 236 1.65 8.36 8.30
N THR A 237 2.98 8.29 8.23
CA THR A 237 3.76 7.41 9.09
C THR A 237 3.66 7.77 10.58
N GLY A 238 3.17 8.97 10.92
CA GLY A 238 3.00 9.41 12.31
C GLY A 238 1.61 9.18 12.88
N GLY A 239 0.63 8.75 12.08
CA GLY A 239 -0.75 8.59 12.53
C GLY A 239 -1.78 8.81 11.44
N TYR A 240 -3.04 8.74 11.85
CA TYR A 240 -4.20 9.05 11.01
C TYR A 240 -5.14 10.03 11.71
N THR A 241 -6.01 10.65 10.91
CA THR A 241 -7.21 11.36 11.40
C THR A 241 -8.39 11.01 10.50
N LEU A 242 -9.59 10.97 11.08
CA LEU A 242 -10.85 10.87 10.35
C LEU A 242 -11.42 12.28 10.15
N VAL A 243 -12.14 12.49 9.04
CA VAL A 243 -12.76 13.76 8.65
C VAL A 243 -14.20 13.58 8.24
#